data_AF-A0A2D4HQ57-F1
#
_entry.id   AF-A0A2D4HQ57-F1
#
_cell.length_a   1.000
_cell.length_b   1.000
_cell.length_c   1.000
_cell.angle_alpha   90.00
_cell.angle_beta   90.00
_cell.angle_gamma   90.00
#
_symmetry.space_group_name_H-M   'P 1'
#
loop_
_entity.id
_entity.type
_entity.pdbx_description
1 polymer ?
#
loop_
_entity_poly.entity_id
_entity_poly.type
_entity_poly.pdbx_seq_one_letter_code
_entity_poly.pdbx_strand_id
1 'polypeptide(L)'
;MLETDTKASIDGFKAREAPPREMAVSFQFPGLDPKNLIPVLNEEEGYHQIGPAEYCHDNFVLSVTIAFATQLEQLIPTTVKIPERQPEFFFYYSLLGNDVTNEPFTDLMNPNFEPERASVRIRSSIEFLRAYFFAHSKLQIHLCCGDQSLGSTEILLTSLLKKGSAEICQHPVAIEGAFILVPPNRARQKLPPMPLD
;
A
#
# COMPACT_ATOMS: atom_id res chain seq x y z
N MET A 1 -48.75 -62.70 -34.75
CA MET A 1 -48.43 -61.50 -35.55
C MET A 1 -48.23 -60.39 -34.53
N LEU A 2 -47.06 -60.29 -33.90
CA LEU A 2 -45.80 -59.69 -34.38
C LEU A 2 -45.94 -58.19 -34.61
N GLU A 3 -45.84 -57.40 -33.54
CA GLU A 3 -45.40 -56.01 -33.60
C GLU A 3 -44.36 -55.79 -32.50
N THR A 4 -43.11 -55.79 -32.92
CA THR A 4 -41.91 -55.47 -32.15
C THR A 4 -41.75 -53.97 -32.08
N ASP A 5 -41.91 -53.37 -30.90
CA ASP A 5 -41.56 -51.98 -30.65
C ASP A 5 -40.08 -51.86 -30.25
N THR A 6 -39.35 -51.04 -30.98
CA THR A 6 -37.89 -50.92 -30.92
C THR A 6 -37.51 -49.85 -29.92
N LYS A 7 -36.88 -50.25 -28.82
CA LYS A 7 -36.35 -49.33 -27.79
C LYS A 7 -35.16 -48.55 -28.36
N ALA A 8 -35.37 -47.30 -28.76
CA ALA A 8 -34.29 -46.38 -29.13
C ALA A 8 -33.45 -46.01 -27.90
N SER A 9 -32.13 -46.08 -28.07
CA SER A 9 -31.11 -45.71 -27.08
C SER A 9 -31.10 -44.21 -26.83
N ILE A 10 -31.13 -43.81 -25.56
CA ILE A 10 -30.89 -42.42 -25.14
C ILE A 10 -29.38 -42.20 -25.19
N ASP A 11 -28.90 -41.58 -26.27
CA ASP A 11 -27.54 -41.10 -26.38
C ASP A 11 -27.48 -39.60 -26.02
N GLY A 12 -26.52 -39.26 -25.15
CA GLY A 12 -25.91 -37.93 -25.11
C GLY A 12 -26.68 -36.76 -24.49
N PHE A 13 -26.82 -36.71 -23.15
CA PHE A 13 -26.78 -35.43 -22.44
C PHE A 13 -25.35 -35.17 -21.95
N LYS A 14 -24.49 -34.66 -22.83
CA LYS A 14 -23.25 -34.00 -22.41
C LYS A 14 -23.59 -32.55 -22.07
N ALA A 15 -23.57 -32.22 -20.79
CA ALA A 15 -23.54 -30.83 -20.36
C ALA A 15 -22.32 -30.17 -21.04
N ARG A 16 -22.57 -29.25 -21.97
CA ARG A 16 -21.51 -28.36 -22.46
C ARG A 16 -21.07 -27.55 -21.25
N GLU A 17 -19.85 -27.81 -20.77
CA GLU A 17 -19.15 -26.92 -19.86
C GLU A 17 -19.30 -25.50 -20.41
N ALA A 18 -19.97 -24.64 -19.65
CA ALA A 18 -19.94 -23.22 -19.94
C ALA A 18 -18.47 -22.80 -19.86
N PRO A 19 -17.94 -22.05 -20.85
CA PRO A 19 -16.61 -21.49 -20.74
C PRO A 19 -16.49 -20.78 -19.40
N PRO A 20 -15.35 -20.90 -18.68
CA PRO A 20 -15.10 -20.05 -17.53
C PRO A 20 -15.34 -18.64 -18.01
N ARG A 21 -16.34 -17.96 -17.45
CA ARG A 21 -16.43 -16.52 -17.61
C ARG A 21 -15.24 -16.00 -16.84
N GLU A 22 -14.11 -15.88 -17.51
CA GLU A 22 -13.07 -14.95 -17.11
C GLU A 22 -13.81 -13.63 -16.93
N MET A 23 -14.07 -13.26 -15.68
CA MET A 23 -14.41 -11.90 -15.33
C MET A 23 -13.16 -11.07 -15.62
N ALA A 24 -12.89 -10.86 -16.91
CA ALA A 24 -12.20 -9.68 -17.38
C ALA A 24 -13.11 -8.54 -16.96
N VAL A 25 -12.82 -7.98 -15.79
CA VAL A 25 -13.44 -6.76 -15.30
C VAL A 25 -12.99 -5.69 -16.28
N SER A 26 -13.78 -5.46 -17.33
CA SER A 26 -13.63 -4.32 -18.20
C SER A 26 -13.89 -3.10 -17.35
N PHE A 27 -12.81 -2.45 -16.92
CA PHE A 27 -12.88 -1.10 -16.40
C PHE A 27 -13.47 -0.25 -17.54
N GLN A 28 -14.72 0.18 -17.39
CA GLN A 28 -15.51 0.79 -18.47
C GLN A 28 -15.04 2.20 -18.88
N PHE A 29 -13.88 2.67 -18.40
CA PHE A 29 -13.32 3.93 -18.83
C PHE A 29 -12.20 3.68 -19.86
N PRO A 30 -12.29 4.29 -21.06
CA PRO A 30 -11.19 4.26 -22.01
C PRO A 30 -9.93 4.81 -21.35
N GLY A 31 -8.86 4.01 -21.28
CA GLY A 31 -7.57 4.40 -20.71
C GLY A 31 -7.29 4.00 -19.25
N LEU A 32 -8.18 3.24 -18.60
CA LEU A 32 -7.86 2.65 -17.29
C LEU A 32 -6.92 1.43 -17.44
N ASP A 33 -5.64 1.70 -17.71
CA ASP A 33 -4.57 0.74 -17.40
C ASP A 33 -3.92 1.13 -16.06
N PRO A 34 -4.17 0.38 -14.98
CA PRO A 34 -3.65 0.69 -13.64
C PRO A 34 -2.13 0.89 -13.62
N LYS A 35 -1.40 0.22 -14.52
CA LYS A 35 0.07 0.28 -14.57
C LYS A 35 0.62 1.56 -15.17
N ASN A 36 -0.19 2.30 -15.93
CA ASN A 36 0.21 3.55 -16.57
C ASN A 36 -0.27 4.79 -15.80
N LEU A 37 -0.91 4.60 -14.65
CA LEU A 37 -1.34 5.70 -13.80
C LEU A 37 -0.14 6.24 -13.00
N ILE A 38 0.37 7.37 -13.44
CA ILE A 38 1.49 8.09 -12.82
C ILE A 38 0.95 9.40 -12.24
N PRO A 39 1.30 9.74 -10.98
CA PRO A 39 0.97 11.05 -10.43
C PRO A 39 1.82 12.12 -11.12
N VAL A 40 1.18 13.14 -11.69
CA VAL A 40 1.86 14.28 -12.32
C VAL A 40 1.69 15.51 -11.43
N LEU A 41 2.78 16.07 -10.95
CA LEU A 41 2.75 17.29 -10.12
C LEU A 41 2.38 18.51 -10.97
N ASN A 42 1.31 19.19 -10.58
CA ASN A 42 1.03 20.54 -11.01
C ASN A 42 1.63 21.51 -9.98
N GLU A 43 2.79 22.08 -10.30
CA GLU A 43 3.53 22.99 -9.41
C GLU A 43 2.78 24.32 -9.19
N GLU A 44 2.03 24.81 -10.18
CA GLU A 44 1.31 26.09 -10.10
C GLU A 44 0.16 26.02 -9.09
N GLU A 45 -0.57 24.90 -9.06
CA GLU A 45 -1.76 24.72 -8.21
C GLU A 45 -1.52 23.84 -6.98
N GLY A 46 -0.32 23.24 -6.87
CA GLY A 46 0.13 22.46 -5.71
C GLY A 46 -0.65 21.16 -5.49
N TYR A 47 -0.94 20.39 -6.55
CA TYR A 47 -1.59 19.08 -6.45
C TYR A 47 -0.99 18.07 -7.44
N HIS A 48 -1.24 16.78 -7.21
CA HIS A 48 -0.88 15.69 -8.11
C HIS A 48 -2.10 15.27 -8.93
N GLN A 49 -2.03 15.36 -10.25
CA GLN A 49 -3.05 14.82 -11.16
C GLN A 49 -2.85 13.31 -11.28
N ILE A 50 -3.89 12.52 -11.02
CA ILE A 50 -3.91 11.08 -11.25
C ILE A 50 -5.08 10.77 -12.20
N GLY A 51 -4.75 10.24 -13.37
CA GLY A 51 -5.71 10.00 -14.45
C GLY A 51 -5.98 11.25 -15.32
N PRO A 52 -6.77 11.10 -16.39
CA PRO A 52 -6.98 12.15 -17.39
C PRO A 52 -7.68 13.39 -16.82
N ALA A 53 -7.10 14.58 -17.07
CA ALA A 53 -7.57 15.84 -16.51
C ALA A 53 -8.95 16.28 -17.04
N GLU A 54 -9.41 15.68 -18.14
CA GLU A 54 -10.70 15.93 -18.80
C GLU A 54 -11.88 15.31 -18.05
N TYR A 55 -11.65 14.28 -17.23
CA TYR A 55 -12.70 13.57 -16.48
C TYR A 55 -12.41 13.50 -14.98
N CYS A 56 -11.14 13.65 -14.57
CA CYS A 56 -10.71 13.58 -13.18
C CYS A 56 -10.65 14.99 -12.58
N HIS A 57 -11.71 15.40 -11.90
CA HIS A 57 -11.85 16.77 -11.35
C HIS A 57 -11.98 16.82 -9.84
N ASP A 58 -12.22 15.68 -9.18
CA ASP A 58 -12.44 15.64 -7.75
C ASP A 58 -11.12 15.85 -7.01
N ASN A 59 -11.19 16.58 -5.89
CA ASN A 59 -10.03 16.88 -5.06
C ASN A 59 -10.01 15.96 -3.84
N PHE A 60 -8.86 15.33 -3.61
CA PHE A 60 -8.60 14.44 -2.49
C PHE A 60 -7.36 14.92 -1.74
N VAL A 61 -7.25 14.51 -0.47
CA VAL A 61 -6.05 14.69 0.35
C VAL A 61 -5.60 13.32 0.84
N LEU A 62 -4.39 12.92 0.51
CA LEU A 62 -3.75 11.73 1.06
C LEU A 62 -2.78 12.19 2.15
N SER A 63 -2.93 11.64 3.36
CA SER A 63 -2.09 12.00 4.49
C SER A 63 -1.45 10.76 5.12
N VAL A 64 -0.21 10.89 5.56
CA VAL A 64 0.50 9.91 6.37
C VAL A 64 0.84 10.58 7.69
N THR A 65 0.60 9.90 8.81
CA THR A 65 0.91 10.41 10.15
C THR A 65 1.73 9.39 10.89
N ILE A 66 2.91 9.80 11.36
CA ILE A 66 3.75 8.99 12.24
C ILE A 66 3.47 9.47 13.66
N ALA A 67 2.64 8.71 14.37
CA ALA A 67 2.11 9.12 15.66
C ALA A 67 3.05 8.79 16.83
N PHE A 68 3.59 7.57 16.85
CA PHE A 68 4.49 7.12 17.90
C PHE A 68 5.34 5.96 17.40
N ALA A 69 6.40 5.65 18.14
CA ALA A 69 7.20 4.46 17.96
C ALA A 69 7.71 3.96 19.31
N THR A 70 7.93 2.64 19.42
CA THR A 70 8.48 2.01 20.62
C THR A 70 9.41 0.88 20.21
N GLN A 71 10.28 0.47 21.14
CA GLN A 71 11.17 -0.69 20.96
C GLN A 71 12.12 -0.56 19.74
N LEU A 72 12.48 0.66 19.36
CA LEU A 72 13.30 0.91 18.17
C LEU A 72 14.74 0.44 18.37
N GLU A 73 15.21 0.32 19.61
CA GLU A 73 16.51 -0.23 19.96
C GLU A 73 16.72 -1.66 19.43
N GLN A 74 15.64 -2.43 19.25
CA GLN A 74 15.70 -3.80 18.73
C GLN A 74 16.10 -3.84 17.25
N LEU A 75 15.99 -2.72 16.55
CA LEU A 75 16.39 -2.59 15.14
C LEU A 75 17.88 -2.36 14.98
N ILE A 76 18.63 -2.09 16.06
CA ILE A 76 20.07 -1.90 16.01
C ILE A 76 20.76 -3.23 16.29
N PRO A 77 21.37 -3.89 15.29
CA PRO A 77 22.30 -4.98 15.55
C PRO A 77 23.54 -4.43 16.26
N THR A 78 24.12 -5.21 17.17
CA THR A 78 25.43 -4.92 17.78
C THR A 78 26.58 -4.76 16.76
N THR A 79 26.35 -5.12 15.49
CA THR A 79 27.30 -4.97 14.39
C THR A 79 27.15 -3.69 13.57
N VAL A 80 26.07 -2.90 13.75
CA VAL A 80 25.90 -1.62 13.04
C VAL A 80 26.68 -0.54 13.78
N LYS A 81 27.62 0.10 13.08
CA LYS A 81 28.38 1.23 13.61
C LYS A 81 27.51 2.48 13.55
N ILE A 82 26.73 2.69 14.59
CA ILE A 82 26.06 3.97 14.81
C ILE A 82 27.13 5.03 15.11
N PRO A 83 27.01 6.25 14.57
CA PRO A 83 27.92 7.34 14.92
C PRO A 83 28.02 7.50 16.45
N GLU A 84 29.24 7.43 16.99
CA GLU A 84 29.49 7.48 18.45
C GLU A 84 29.14 8.84 19.07
N ARG A 85 29.02 9.89 18.25
CA ARG A 85 28.70 11.26 18.68
C ARG A 85 27.31 11.60 18.16
N GLN A 86 26.31 11.41 19.01
CA GLN A 86 24.91 11.84 18.83
C GLN A 86 24.27 11.36 17.52
N PRO A 87 23.83 10.09 17.46
CA PRO A 87 23.06 9.64 16.32
C PRO A 87 21.69 10.33 16.28
N GLU A 88 21.37 10.90 15.12
CA GLU A 88 20.05 11.40 14.80
C GLU A 88 19.29 10.33 14.02
N PHE A 89 18.08 10.06 14.46
CA PHE A 89 17.16 9.11 13.86
C PHE A 89 15.97 9.86 13.30
N PHE A 90 15.47 9.41 12.15
CA PHE A 90 14.30 9.97 11.52
C PHE A 90 13.58 8.90 10.71
N PHE A 91 12.30 9.10 10.50
CA PHE A 91 11.50 8.33 9.58
C PHE A 91 11.54 8.93 8.19
N TYR A 92 11.62 8.07 7.19
CA TYR A 92 11.63 8.43 5.79
C TYR A 92 10.62 7.60 5.01
N TYR A 93 9.91 8.25 4.09
CA TYR A 93 9.05 7.60 3.10
C TYR A 93 8.85 8.50 1.89
N SER A 94 8.52 7.90 0.75
CA SER A 94 8.16 8.65 -0.46
C SER A 94 6.65 8.64 -0.65
N LEU A 95 6.03 9.82 -0.65
CA LEU A 95 4.59 10.01 -0.83
C LEU A 95 4.31 10.61 -2.20
N LEU A 96 3.81 9.78 -3.13
CA LEU A 96 3.63 10.15 -4.55
C LEU A 96 4.89 10.69 -5.23
N GLY A 97 6.07 10.20 -4.83
CA GLY A 97 7.36 10.65 -5.36
C GLY A 97 7.97 11.83 -4.61
N ASN A 98 7.30 12.37 -3.58
CA ASN A 98 7.86 13.38 -2.70
C ASN A 98 8.54 12.71 -1.51
N ASP A 99 9.81 13.04 -1.29
CA ASP A 99 10.56 12.57 -0.14
C ASP A 99 10.10 13.29 1.11
N VAL A 100 9.67 12.51 2.11
CA VAL A 100 9.19 13.01 3.39
C VAL A 100 10.07 12.47 4.50
N THR A 101 10.56 13.38 5.34
CA THR A 101 11.29 13.07 6.56
C THR A 101 10.64 13.81 7.72
N ASN A 102 10.52 13.16 8.87
CA ASN A 102 10.06 13.83 10.08
C ASN A 102 11.21 14.56 10.80
N GLU A 103 10.88 15.32 11.85
CA GLU A 103 11.89 15.89 12.73
C GLU A 103 12.81 14.81 13.35
N PRO A 104 14.15 14.99 13.28
CA PRO A 104 15.07 14.03 13.87
C PRO A 104 14.95 13.94 15.39
N PHE A 105 15.17 12.75 15.93
CA PHE A 105 15.20 12.46 17.37
C PHE A 105 16.38 11.57 17.72
N THR A 106 16.76 11.50 19.01
CA THR A 106 18.00 10.82 19.44
C THR A 106 17.77 9.61 20.35
N ASP A 107 16.61 9.51 21.00
CA ASP A 107 16.28 8.41 21.93
C ASP A 107 15.42 7.34 21.24
N LEU A 108 15.96 6.12 21.12
CA LEU A 108 15.25 4.97 20.54
C LEU A 108 14.47 4.15 21.58
N MET A 109 14.87 4.21 22.85
CA MET A 109 14.19 3.50 23.95
C MET A 109 12.88 4.19 24.28
N ASN A 110 12.92 5.53 24.29
CA ASN A 110 11.76 6.38 24.54
C ASN A 110 11.70 7.54 23.52
N PRO A 111 11.27 7.26 22.28
CA PRO A 111 11.14 8.29 21.25
C PRO A 111 10.18 9.39 21.71
N ASN A 112 10.67 10.63 21.71
CA ASN A 112 9.95 11.81 22.19
C ASN A 112 9.56 12.77 21.06
N PHE A 113 9.50 12.28 19.82
CA PHE A 113 9.07 13.10 18.69
C PHE A 113 7.55 13.33 18.74
N GLU A 114 7.12 14.51 18.31
CA GLU A 114 5.70 14.85 18.20
C GLU A 114 5.07 14.13 17.00
N PRO A 115 3.77 13.76 17.08
CA PRO A 115 3.04 13.20 15.95
C PRO A 115 3.11 14.12 14.72
N GLU A 116 3.74 13.63 13.64
CA GLU A 116 3.94 14.43 12.43
C GLU A 116 3.07 13.93 11.28
N ARG A 117 2.37 14.85 10.60
CA ARG A 117 1.52 14.57 9.44
C ARG A 117 2.05 15.25 8.19
N ALA A 118 2.31 14.45 7.16
CA ALA A 118 2.52 14.95 5.80
C ALA A 118 1.28 14.67 4.94
N SER A 119 0.91 15.65 4.12
CA SER A 119 -0.29 15.59 3.28
C SER A 119 0.02 16.06 1.86
N VAL A 120 -0.54 15.35 0.88
CA VAL A 120 -0.49 15.74 -0.54
C VAL A 120 -1.91 15.91 -1.08
N ARG A 121 -2.10 16.92 -1.91
CA ARG A 121 -3.36 17.13 -2.65
C ARG A 121 -3.32 16.32 -3.94
N ILE A 122 -4.43 15.70 -4.25
CA ILE A 122 -4.60 14.86 -5.43
C ILE A 122 -5.85 15.32 -6.18
N ARG A 123 -5.76 15.44 -7.50
CA ARG A 123 -6.90 15.65 -8.39
C ARG A 123 -7.12 14.38 -9.21
N SER A 124 -8.26 13.72 -9.03
CA SER A 124 -8.53 12.39 -9.58
C SER A 124 -10.06 12.15 -9.71
N SER A 125 -10.46 10.95 -10.13
CA SER A 125 -11.74 10.34 -9.74
C SER A 125 -11.51 9.18 -8.77
N ILE A 126 -12.56 8.68 -8.12
CA ILE A 126 -12.49 7.55 -7.18
C ILE A 126 -12.01 6.27 -7.89
N GLU A 127 -12.45 6.03 -9.13
CA GLU A 127 -12.10 4.85 -9.91
C GLU A 127 -10.62 4.85 -10.30
N PHE A 128 -10.11 5.99 -10.77
CA PHE A 128 -8.70 6.18 -11.10
C PHE A 128 -7.81 6.11 -9.85
N LEU A 129 -8.22 6.73 -8.75
CA LEU A 129 -7.48 6.69 -7.49
C LEU A 129 -7.42 5.26 -6.92
N ARG A 130 -8.52 4.52 -7.00
CA ARG A 130 -8.58 3.10 -6.61
C ARG A 130 -7.68 2.23 -7.47
N ALA A 131 -7.70 2.43 -8.80
CA ALA A 131 -6.81 1.71 -9.71
C ALA A 131 -5.33 2.04 -9.43
N TYR A 132 -5.02 3.30 -9.13
CA TYR A 132 -3.68 3.74 -8.76
C TYR A 132 -3.18 3.06 -7.47
N PHE A 133 -3.96 3.08 -6.38
CA PHE A 133 -3.58 2.38 -5.14
C PHE A 133 -3.53 0.86 -5.30
N PHE A 134 -4.23 0.30 -6.28
CA PHE A 134 -4.08 -1.12 -6.59
C PHE A 134 -2.75 -1.44 -7.27
N ALA A 135 -2.31 -0.60 -8.21
CA ALA A 135 -1.02 -0.75 -8.89
C ALA A 135 0.16 -0.40 -7.97
N HIS A 136 0.05 0.67 -7.20
CA HIS A 136 1.06 1.18 -6.26
C HIS A 136 0.64 0.87 -4.82
N SER A 137 0.47 -0.41 -4.54
CA SER A 137 -0.19 -0.88 -3.30
C SER A 137 0.63 -0.71 -2.03
N LYS A 138 1.91 -0.39 -2.11
CA LYS A 138 2.84 -0.48 -1.00
C LYS A 138 3.45 0.89 -0.69
N LEU A 139 3.19 1.40 0.51
CA LEU A 139 3.93 2.52 1.08
C LEU A 139 4.97 1.95 2.05
N GLN A 140 6.24 2.16 1.75
CA GLN A 140 7.33 1.72 2.62
C GLN A 140 7.78 2.88 3.50
N ILE A 141 7.79 2.67 4.82
CA ILE A 141 8.29 3.62 5.81
C ILE A 141 9.54 3.05 6.43
N HIS A 142 10.60 3.86 6.45
CA HIS A 142 11.92 3.50 6.96
C HIS A 142 12.21 4.27 8.24
N LEU A 143 12.86 3.61 9.19
CA LEU A 143 13.62 4.28 10.24
C LEU A 143 15.07 4.38 9.77
N CYS A 144 15.63 5.59 9.78
CA CYS A 144 16.95 5.90 9.25
C CYS A 144 17.87 6.49 10.32
N CYS A 145 19.18 6.32 10.13
CA CYS A 145 20.23 7.08 10.81
C CYS A 145 21.28 7.48 9.77
N GLY A 146 21.42 8.78 9.50
CA GLY A 146 22.18 9.25 8.34
C GLY A 146 21.61 8.69 7.03
N ASP A 147 22.44 8.03 6.24
CA ASP A 147 22.09 7.38 4.98
C ASP A 147 21.67 5.91 5.12
N GLN A 148 21.61 5.38 6.35
CA GLN A 148 21.34 3.96 6.61
C GLN A 148 19.90 3.74 7.07
N SER A 149 19.18 2.86 6.37
CA SER A 149 17.90 2.32 6.83
C SER A 149 18.14 1.25 7.90
N LEU A 150 17.71 1.49 9.13
CA LEU A 150 17.81 0.56 10.26
C LEU A 150 16.69 -0.48 10.25
N GLY A 151 15.52 -0.10 9.75
CA GLY A 151 14.39 -1.00 9.57
C GLY A 151 13.31 -0.36 8.72
N SER A 152 12.42 -1.18 8.16
CA SER A 152 11.30 -0.69 7.36
C SER A 152 10.04 -1.49 7.59
N THR A 153 8.89 -0.87 7.36
CA THR A 153 7.59 -1.52 7.35
C THR A 153 6.85 -1.17 6.07
N GLU A 154 5.87 -2.00 5.69
CA GLU A 154 5.09 -1.85 4.46
C GLU A 154 3.60 -1.71 4.82
N ILE A 155 2.97 -0.64 4.31
CA ILE A 155 1.56 -0.36 4.49
C ILE A 155 0.84 -0.55 3.16
N LEU A 156 -0.23 -1.35 3.17
CA LEU A 156 -1.00 -1.67 1.97
C LEU A 156 -2.09 -0.62 1.68
N LEU A 157 -1.83 0.28 0.73
CA LEU A 157 -2.73 1.35 0.30
C LEU A 157 -4.04 0.84 -0.33
N THR A 158 -4.06 -0.41 -0.83
CA THR A 158 -5.27 -1.08 -1.35
C THR A 158 -6.39 -1.17 -0.33
N SER A 159 -6.07 -1.06 0.96
CA SER A 159 -7.04 -1.14 2.05
C SER A 159 -7.81 0.17 2.27
N LEU A 160 -7.30 1.31 1.76
CA LEU A 160 -7.99 2.62 1.82
C LEU A 160 -9.24 2.64 0.94
N LEU A 161 -9.14 2.18 -0.30
CA LEU A 161 -10.22 2.26 -1.29
C LEU A 161 -10.65 0.88 -1.77
N LYS A 162 -11.55 0.24 -1.01
CA LYS A 162 -12.12 -1.05 -1.40
C LYS A 162 -12.98 -0.93 -2.65
N LYS A 163 -12.94 -1.96 -3.52
CA LYS A 163 -13.75 -2.02 -4.73
C LYS A 163 -15.25 -2.02 -4.39
N GLY A 164 -16.01 -1.14 -5.03
CA GLY A 164 -17.45 -1.00 -4.80
C GLY A 164 -17.83 -0.27 -3.51
N SER A 165 -16.87 0.14 -2.68
CA SER A 165 -17.14 1.00 -1.53
C SER A 165 -17.26 2.46 -1.98
N ALA A 166 -18.31 3.14 -1.50
CA ALA A 166 -18.52 4.58 -1.64
C ALA A 166 -18.32 5.31 -0.29
N GLU A 167 -17.68 4.64 0.68
CA GLU A 167 -17.45 5.14 2.04
C GLU A 167 -16.71 6.48 2.07
N ILE A 168 -15.72 6.64 1.19
CA ILE A 168 -14.96 7.89 1.04
C ILE A 168 -15.82 9.11 0.69
N CYS A 169 -17.01 8.91 0.11
CA CYS A 169 -17.94 9.99 -0.21
C CYS A 169 -18.67 10.53 1.04
N GLN A 170 -18.66 9.79 2.15
CA GLN A 170 -19.38 10.14 3.38
C GLN A 170 -18.42 10.61 4.47
N HIS A 171 -17.29 9.92 4.63
CA HIS A 171 -16.28 10.27 5.62
C HIS A 171 -14.88 9.89 5.12
N PRO A 172 -13.81 10.47 5.71
CA PRO A 172 -12.45 10.05 5.43
C PRO A 172 -12.26 8.56 5.72
N VAL A 173 -11.49 7.88 4.85
CA VAL A 173 -11.06 6.50 5.04
C VAL A 173 -9.63 6.50 5.58
N ALA A 174 -9.35 5.63 6.55
CA ALA A 174 -8.04 5.57 7.21
C ALA A 174 -7.58 4.12 7.41
N ILE A 175 -6.27 3.93 7.36
CA ILE A 175 -5.60 2.72 7.85
C ILE A 175 -4.82 3.14 9.09
N GLU A 176 -5.22 2.65 10.25
CA GLU A 176 -4.60 2.99 11.53
C GLU A 176 -4.16 1.71 12.25
N GLY A 177 -2.98 1.75 12.85
CA GLY A 177 -2.44 0.62 13.58
C GLY A 177 -0.97 0.78 13.91
N ALA A 178 -0.46 -0.17 14.70
CA ALA A 178 0.96 -0.32 14.97
C ALA A 178 1.57 -1.26 13.92
N PHE A 179 2.55 -0.76 13.16
CA PHE A 179 3.23 -1.51 12.10
C PHE A 179 4.63 -1.91 12.56
N ILE A 180 4.97 -3.19 12.41
CA ILE A 180 6.25 -3.72 12.85
C ILE A 180 7.33 -3.34 11.85
N LEU A 181 8.37 -2.64 12.31
CA LEU A 181 9.58 -2.40 11.55
C LEU A 181 10.43 -3.67 11.50
N VAL A 182 10.88 -4.02 10.30
CA VAL A 182 11.70 -5.20 10.05
C VAL A 182 13.11 -4.73 9.67
N PRO A 183 14.17 -5.23 10.34
CA PRO A 183 15.54 -4.85 9.99
C PRO A 183 15.93 -5.44 8.63
N PRO A 184 16.76 -4.74 7.83
CA PRO A 184 17.11 -5.15 6.47
C PRO A 184 17.89 -6.48 6.41
N ASN A 185 18.58 -6.84 7.50
CA ASN A 185 19.49 -8.00 7.56
C ASN A 185 18.87 -9.29 8.12
N ARG A 186 17.55 -9.37 8.35
CA ARG A 186 16.90 -10.59 8.89
C ARG A 186 17.11 -11.84 8.02
N ALA A 187 17.44 -11.69 6.73
CA ALA A 187 17.81 -12.80 5.87
C ALA A 187 19.10 -13.54 6.32
N ARG A 188 19.96 -12.91 7.13
CA ARG A 188 21.24 -13.49 7.60
C ARG A 188 21.29 -13.90 9.06
N GLN A 189 20.31 -13.51 9.88
CA GLN A 189 20.28 -13.85 11.31
C GLN A 189 19.04 -14.69 11.63
N LYS A 190 19.03 -15.96 11.20
CA LYS A 190 18.17 -16.98 11.81
C LYS A 190 18.82 -17.43 13.11
N LEU A 191 18.62 -16.68 14.19
CA LEU A 191 18.76 -17.24 15.53
C LEU A 191 17.47 -18.01 15.85
N PRO A 192 17.57 -19.22 16.44
CA PRO A 192 16.39 -19.99 16.81
C PRO A 192 15.57 -19.22 17.87
N PRO A 193 14.23 -19.24 17.80
CA PRO A 193 13.40 -18.65 18.83
C PRO A 193 13.70 -19.32 20.17
N MET A 194 13.97 -18.52 21.20
CA MET A 194 14.07 -19.06 22.56
C MET A 194 12.70 -19.55 23.03
N PRO A 195 12.63 -20.68 23.75
CA PRO A 195 11.41 -21.11 24.40
C PRO A 195 10.94 -20.04 25.39
N LEU A 196 9.64 -19.80 25.42
CA LEU A 196 9.01 -19.09 26.53
C LEU A 196 8.96 -20.08 27.70
N ASP A 197 9.65 -19.77 28.80
CA ASP A 197 9.47 -20.45 30.10
C ASP A 197 8.15 -20.03 30.77
#